data_AF-A0A415YC14-F1
#
_entry.id   AF-A0A415YC14-F1
#
_cell.length_a   1.000
_cell.length_b   1.000
_cell.length_c   1.000
_cell.angle_alpha   90.00
_cell.angle_beta   90.00
_cell.angle_gamma   90.00
#
_symmetry.space_group_name_H-M   'P 1'
#
loop_
_entity.id
_entity.type
_entity.pdbx_description
1 polymer ?
#
loop_
_entity_poly.entity_id
_entity_poly.type
_entity_poly.pdbx_seq_one_letter_code
_entity_poly.pdbx_strand_id
1 'polypeptide(L)'
;MTEKEKNEKKKEYLNRYKNAVKKYNSLQEQEERIRAEMGPGAIEYSGMPKAHKKTDLSDYMVRLEKILYKIADKKREMQEIRLEIEDKITDIDDGIQSRVLYLRYIRFLKWEDICVEIGYSWRQVHRAHSQALKKMNID
;
A
#
# COMPACT_ATOMS: atom_id res chain seq x y z
N MET A 1 -10.85 -28.07 3.60
CA MET A 1 -9.70 -27.14 3.54
C MET A 1 -8.74 -27.45 4.67
N THR A 2 -7.50 -27.80 4.36
CA THR A 2 -6.44 -28.09 5.34
C THR A 2 -6.07 -26.84 6.14
N GLU A 3 -5.41 -27.01 7.29
CA GLU A 3 -4.92 -25.90 8.10
C GLU A 3 -3.94 -25.00 7.34
N LYS A 4 -3.12 -25.63 6.48
CA LYS A 4 -2.19 -24.92 5.60
C LYS A 4 -2.95 -24.03 4.61
N GLU A 5 -3.99 -24.55 3.96
CA GLU A 5 -4.82 -23.78 3.03
C GLU A 5 -5.55 -22.61 3.72
N LYS A 6 -6.05 -22.82 4.95
CA LYS A 6 -6.63 -21.74 5.77
C LYS A 6 -5.62 -20.62 6.02
N ASN A 7 -4.39 -20.99 6.41
CA ASN A 7 -3.34 -20.01 6.65
C ASN A 7 -2.93 -19.26 5.38
N GLU A 8 -2.83 -19.92 4.23
CA GLU A 8 -2.52 -19.23 2.97
C GLU A 8 -3.59 -18.20 2.60
N LYS A 9 -4.88 -18.52 2.76
CA LYS A 9 -5.97 -17.54 2.55
C LYS A 9 -5.85 -16.33 3.48
N LYS A 10 -5.50 -16.55 4.75
CA LYS A 10 -5.26 -15.47 5.72
C LYS A 10 -4.06 -14.60 5.33
N LYS A 11 -2.98 -15.20 4.83
CA LYS A 11 -1.84 -14.45 4.29
C LYS A 11 -2.22 -13.66 3.05
N GLU A 12 -3.02 -14.22 2.16
CA GLU A 12 -3.52 -13.53 0.96
C GLU A 12 -4.37 -12.32 1.35
N TYR A 13 -5.30 -12.51 2.28
CA TYR A 13 -6.12 -11.45 2.86
C TYR A 13 -5.27 -10.30 3.43
N LEU A 14 -4.26 -10.61 4.26
CA LEU A 14 -3.35 -9.61 4.84
C LEU A 14 -2.48 -8.92 3.78
N ASN A 15 -2.06 -9.63 2.74
CA ASN A 15 -1.25 -9.08 1.65
C ASN A 15 -2.03 -8.13 0.73
N ARG A 16 -3.37 -8.04 0.84
CA ARG A 16 -4.17 -7.05 0.09
C ARG A 16 -3.65 -5.63 0.32
N TYR A 17 -3.26 -5.28 1.55
CA TYR A 17 -2.71 -3.96 1.84
C TYR A 17 -1.41 -3.70 1.06
N LYS A 18 -0.50 -4.67 1.04
CA LYS A 18 0.76 -4.55 0.26
C LYS A 18 0.48 -4.33 -1.24
N ASN A 19 -0.52 -5.02 -1.77
CA ASN A 19 -0.93 -4.87 -3.17
C ASN A 19 -1.57 -3.51 -3.44
N ALA A 20 -2.38 -3.00 -2.51
CA ALA A 20 -2.97 -1.67 -2.59
C ALA A 20 -1.89 -0.57 -2.56
N VAL A 21 -0.90 -0.68 -1.68
CA VAL A 21 0.27 0.23 -1.63
C VAL A 21 1.03 0.24 -2.95
N LYS A 22 1.31 -0.93 -3.54
CA LYS A 22 1.98 -1.00 -4.85
C LYS A 22 1.18 -0.30 -5.96
N LYS A 23 -0.14 -0.51 -6.00
CA LYS A 23 -1.02 0.14 -6.98
C LYS A 23 -1.04 1.65 -6.79
N TYR A 24 -1.13 2.11 -5.54
CA TYR A 24 -1.08 3.54 -5.20
C TYR A 24 0.23 4.18 -5.64
N ASN A 25 1.37 3.60 -5.27
CA ASN A 25 2.70 4.11 -5.65
C ASN A 25 2.88 4.13 -7.18
N SER A 26 2.43 3.09 -7.88
CA SER A 26 2.51 3.06 -9.35
C SER A 26 1.70 4.18 -10.02
N LEU A 27 0.60 4.63 -9.42
CA LEU A 27 -0.16 5.79 -9.90
C LEU A 27 0.57 7.10 -9.61
N GLN A 28 1.23 7.21 -8.45
CA GLN A 28 2.06 8.38 -8.15
C GLN A 28 3.23 8.51 -9.12
N GLU A 29 3.93 7.42 -9.42
CA GLU A 29 5.01 7.41 -10.42
C GLU A 29 4.51 7.81 -11.83
N GLN A 30 3.28 7.43 -12.18
CA GLN A 30 2.67 7.87 -13.45
C GLN A 30 2.35 9.37 -13.45
N GLU A 31 1.92 9.92 -12.31
CA GLU A 31 1.65 11.35 -12.15
C GLU A 31 2.94 12.18 -12.27
N GLU A 32 4.02 11.71 -11.63
CA GLU A 32 5.35 12.31 -11.76
C GLU A 32 5.84 12.31 -13.21
N ARG A 33 5.63 11.21 -13.95
CA ARG A 33 5.96 11.13 -15.39
C ARG A 33 5.15 12.13 -16.22
N ILE A 34 3.85 12.26 -15.97
CA ILE A 34 3.00 13.26 -16.66
C ILE A 34 3.50 14.67 -16.38
N ARG A 35 3.92 14.97 -15.14
CA ARG A 35 4.51 16.28 -14.82
C ARG A 35 5.84 16.52 -15.51
N ALA A 36 6.70 15.51 -15.58
CA ALA A 36 7.96 15.61 -16.29
C ALA A 36 7.77 15.85 -17.80
N GLU A 37 6.76 15.22 -18.42
CA GLU A 37 6.38 15.44 -19.83
C GLU A 37 6.00 16.91 -20.11
N MET A 38 5.45 17.65 -19.13
CA MET A 38 5.07 19.05 -19.29
C MET A 38 6.27 20.03 -19.33
N GLY A 39 7.45 19.61 -18.87
CA GLY A 39 8.66 20.43 -18.84
C GLY A 39 8.61 21.66 -17.91
N PRO A 40 9.74 22.38 -17.73
CA PRO A 40 9.83 23.54 -16.82
C PRO A 40 9.00 24.78 -17.24
N GLY A 41 8.42 24.79 -18.45
CA GLY A 41 7.74 25.96 -19.04
C GLY A 41 6.20 25.93 -19.00
N ALA A 42 5.57 24.89 -18.46
CA ALA A 42 4.10 24.77 -18.42
C ALA A 42 3.44 25.64 -17.32
N ILE A 43 4.22 26.27 -16.46
CA ILE A 43 3.77 27.17 -15.39
C ILE A 43 4.36 28.58 -15.63
N GLU A 44 4.23 29.13 -16.83
CA GLU A 44 4.41 30.57 -17.01
C GLU A 44 3.07 31.29 -16.78
N TYR A 45 2.99 31.99 -15.64
CA TYR A 45 1.91 32.89 -15.29
C TYR A 45 1.95 34.13 -16.21
N SER A 46 0.88 34.28 -17.02
CA SER A 46 0.42 35.48 -17.73
C SER A 46 1.47 36.40 -18.41
N GLY A 47 1.51 36.39 -19.76
CA GLY A 47 2.12 37.50 -20.49
C GLY A 47 2.45 37.29 -21.98
N MET A 48 1.45 37.01 -22.84
CA MET A 48 1.51 37.21 -24.31
C MET A 48 2.37 36.25 -25.18
N PRO A 49 2.08 36.14 -26.51
CA PRO A 49 1.73 34.86 -27.12
C PRO A 49 2.83 34.27 -27.99
N LYS A 50 2.99 32.93 -27.97
CA LYS A 50 3.59 32.20 -29.09
C LYS A 50 2.81 30.93 -29.41
N ALA A 51 2.49 30.81 -30.69
CA ALA A 51 1.73 29.74 -31.28
C ALA A 51 2.49 28.40 -31.20
N HIS A 52 2.42 27.72 -30.07
CA HIS A 52 2.72 26.31 -29.94
C HIS A 52 1.56 25.63 -29.20
N LYS A 53 0.76 24.87 -29.98
CA LYS A 53 -0.31 23.93 -29.59
C LYS A 53 -0.95 24.13 -28.22
N LYS A 54 -1.90 25.07 -28.13
CA LYS A 54 -2.85 25.22 -27.01
C LYS A 54 -3.60 23.92 -26.67
N THR A 55 -3.77 23.04 -27.67
CA THR A 55 -4.35 21.69 -27.54
C THR A 55 -3.52 20.75 -26.66
N ASP A 56 -2.19 20.84 -26.71
CA ASP A 56 -1.28 19.92 -26.02
C ASP A 56 -1.39 20.11 -24.49
N LEU A 57 -1.37 21.36 -24.02
CA LEU A 57 -1.52 21.69 -22.60
C LEU A 57 -2.89 21.30 -22.03
N SER A 58 -3.96 21.53 -22.78
CA SER A 58 -5.31 21.12 -22.36
C SER A 58 -5.41 19.60 -22.21
N ASP A 59 -4.86 18.84 -23.16
CA ASP A 59 -4.86 17.38 -23.12
C ASP A 59 -4.02 16.83 -21.96
N TYR A 60 -2.87 17.45 -21.66
CA TYR A 60 -2.07 17.14 -20.47
C TYR A 60 -2.83 17.40 -19.17
N MET A 61 -3.51 18.55 -19.05
CA MET A 61 -4.30 18.89 -17.87
C MET A 61 -5.42 17.86 -17.64
N VAL A 62 -6.11 17.44 -18.70
CA VAL A 62 -7.14 16.38 -18.62
C VAL A 62 -6.54 15.04 -18.18
N ARG A 63 -5.35 14.65 -18.68
CA ARG A 63 -4.66 13.43 -18.24
C ARG A 63 -4.25 13.51 -16.77
N LEU A 64 -3.73 14.67 -16.34
CA LEU A 64 -3.31 14.93 -14.97
C LEU A 64 -4.50 14.87 -14.00
N GLU A 65 -5.61 15.50 -14.33
CA GLU A 65 -6.83 15.47 -13.51
C GLU A 65 -7.35 14.04 -13.34
N LYS A 66 -7.41 13.28 -14.43
CA LYS A 66 -7.82 11.87 -14.40
C LYS A 66 -6.93 11.02 -13.50
N ILE A 67 -5.60 11.24 -13.51
CA ILE A 67 -4.70 10.45 -12.67
C ILE A 67 -4.78 10.87 -11.20
N LEU A 68 -4.93 12.17 -10.91
CA LEU A 68 -5.12 12.66 -9.55
C LEU A 68 -6.41 12.12 -8.92
N TYR A 69 -7.50 12.03 -9.70
CA TYR A 69 -8.72 11.37 -9.25
C TYR A 69 -8.48 9.90 -8.89
N LYS A 70 -7.79 9.14 -9.76
CA LYS A 70 -7.45 7.73 -9.49
C LYS A 70 -6.54 7.57 -8.27
N ILE A 71 -5.58 8.48 -8.06
CA ILE A 71 -4.70 8.49 -6.89
C ILE A 71 -5.52 8.71 -5.62
N ALA A 72 -6.45 9.67 -5.62
CA ALA A 72 -7.31 9.95 -4.47
C ALA A 72 -8.20 8.74 -4.14
N ASP A 73 -8.80 8.12 -5.14
CA ASP A 73 -9.62 6.91 -5.01
C ASP A 73 -8.79 5.74 -4.45
N LYS A 74 -7.64 5.42 -5.05
CA LYS A 74 -6.77 4.33 -4.58
C LYS A 74 -6.13 4.58 -3.24
N LYS A 75 -5.88 5.84 -2.87
CA LYS A 75 -5.44 6.19 -1.51
C LYS A 75 -6.52 5.83 -0.51
N ARG A 76 -7.79 6.16 -0.79
CA ARG A 76 -8.92 5.84 0.08
C ARG A 76 -9.08 4.33 0.25
N GLU A 77 -9.16 3.58 -0.84
CA GLU A 77 -9.26 2.10 -0.83
C GLU A 77 -8.08 1.48 -0.04
N MET A 78 -6.87 1.96 -0.27
CA MET A 78 -5.68 1.50 0.45
C MET A 78 -5.77 1.75 1.96
N GLN A 79 -6.27 2.91 2.40
CA GLN A 79 -6.45 3.21 3.83
C GLN A 79 -7.58 2.38 4.45
N GLU A 80 -8.68 2.15 3.73
CA GLU A 80 -9.77 1.28 4.18
C GLU A 80 -9.29 -0.16 4.39
N ILE A 81 -8.56 -0.72 3.41
CA ILE A 81 -7.95 -2.06 3.54
C ILE A 81 -6.96 -2.10 4.71
N ARG A 82 -6.19 -1.03 4.92
CA ARG A 82 -5.24 -0.94 6.03
C ARG A 82 -5.97 -1.00 7.37
N LEU A 83 -6.97 -0.15 7.56
CA LEU A 83 -7.75 -0.07 8.79
C LEU A 83 -8.43 -1.42 9.08
N GLU A 84 -9.06 -2.02 8.07
CA GLU A 84 -9.68 -3.35 8.16
C GLU A 84 -8.68 -4.41 8.68
N ILE A 85 -7.45 -4.42 8.14
CA ILE A 85 -6.42 -5.38 8.55
C ILE A 85 -5.85 -5.03 9.93
N GLU A 86 -5.61 -3.75 10.23
CA GLU A 86 -5.13 -3.31 11.53
C GLU A 86 -6.11 -3.72 12.63
N ASP A 87 -7.42 -3.53 12.42
CA ASP A 87 -8.48 -3.94 13.36
C ASP A 87 -8.44 -5.45 13.63
N LYS A 88 -8.41 -6.28 12.57
CA LYS A 88 -8.31 -7.75 12.73
C LYS A 88 -7.01 -8.20 13.41
N ILE A 89 -5.93 -7.44 13.28
CA ILE A 89 -4.67 -7.71 13.99
C ILE A 89 -4.79 -7.31 15.47
N THR A 90 -5.44 -6.20 15.78
CA THR A 90 -5.63 -5.73 17.17
C THR A 90 -6.57 -6.63 17.99
N ASP A 91 -7.49 -7.34 17.33
CA ASP A 91 -8.36 -8.34 17.96
C ASP A 91 -7.60 -9.60 18.47
N ILE A 92 -6.31 -9.74 18.15
CA ILE A 92 -5.48 -10.85 18.66
C ILE A 92 -4.94 -10.49 20.04
N ASP A 93 -5.45 -11.18 21.08
CA ASP A 93 -5.11 -10.94 22.48
C ASP A 93 -3.60 -10.98 22.81
N ASP A 94 -2.85 -11.86 22.14
CA ASP A 94 -1.43 -12.03 22.40
C ASP A 94 -0.63 -10.91 21.71
N GLY A 95 -0.07 -10.00 22.52
CA GLY A 95 0.65 -8.82 22.03
C GLY A 95 1.88 -9.13 21.17
N ILE A 96 2.54 -10.27 21.35
CA ILE A 96 3.67 -10.67 20.49
C ILE A 96 3.13 -11.18 19.15
N GLN A 97 2.07 -11.98 19.17
CA GLN A 97 1.43 -12.52 17.96
C GLN A 97 0.87 -11.40 17.08
N SER A 98 0.13 -10.45 17.66
CA SER A 98 -0.39 -9.28 16.94
C SER A 98 0.74 -8.40 16.43
N ARG A 99 1.79 -8.14 17.24
CA ARG A 99 2.97 -7.38 16.82
C ARG A 99 3.68 -8.02 15.64
N VAL A 100 3.87 -9.35 15.61
CA VAL A 100 4.48 -10.05 14.48
C VAL A 100 3.69 -9.82 13.19
N LEU A 101 2.35 -9.91 13.23
CA LEU A 101 1.51 -9.63 12.06
C LEU A 101 1.60 -8.17 11.62
N TYR A 102 1.53 -7.24 12.56
CA TYR A 102 1.64 -5.81 12.28
C TYR A 102 2.96 -5.47 11.56
N LEU A 103 4.09 -5.92 12.12
CA LEU A 103 5.40 -5.67 11.52
C LEU A 103 5.52 -6.29 10.13
N ARG A 104 4.94 -7.49 9.94
CA ARG A 104 5.05 -8.20 8.66
C ARG A 104 4.15 -7.64 7.57
N TYR A 105 2.90 -7.32 7.88
CA TYR A 105 1.86 -7.04 6.90
C TYR A 105 1.48 -5.56 6.83
N ILE A 106 1.74 -4.76 7.85
CA ILE A 106 1.52 -3.30 7.83
C ILE A 106 2.84 -2.57 7.57
N ARG A 107 3.90 -2.91 8.32
CA ARG A 107 5.23 -2.28 8.14
C ARG A 107 6.10 -2.93 7.07
N PHE A 108 5.65 -4.05 6.50
CA PHE A 108 6.36 -4.81 5.45
C PHE A 108 7.79 -5.23 5.79
N LEU A 109 8.12 -5.39 7.07
CA LEU A 109 9.47 -5.78 7.49
C LEU A 109 9.81 -7.21 7.03
N LYS A 110 11.11 -7.46 6.82
CA LYS A 110 11.61 -8.81 6.57
C LYS A 110 11.64 -9.60 7.88
N TRP A 111 11.70 -10.92 7.79
CA TRP A 111 11.65 -11.78 8.97
C TRP A 111 12.83 -11.54 9.90
N GLU A 112 14.01 -11.28 9.33
CA GLU A 112 15.23 -10.95 10.03
C GLU A 112 15.05 -9.68 10.89
N ASP A 113 14.51 -8.62 10.29
CA ASP A 113 14.24 -7.35 10.98
C ASP A 113 13.21 -7.55 12.10
N ILE A 114 12.19 -8.39 11.89
CA ILE A 114 11.20 -8.73 12.91
C ILE A 114 11.83 -9.51 14.07
N CYS A 115 12.74 -10.44 13.79
CA CYS A 115 13.46 -11.17 14.82
C CYS A 115 14.27 -10.23 15.71
N VAL A 116 14.97 -9.27 15.09
CA VAL A 116 15.74 -8.25 15.81
C VAL A 116 14.83 -7.34 16.64
N GLU A 117 13.77 -6.80 16.03
CA GLU A 117 12.82 -5.89 16.68
C GLU A 117 12.14 -6.52 17.90
N ILE A 118 11.77 -7.80 17.84
CA ILE A 118 11.08 -8.51 18.92
C ILE A 118 12.08 -9.17 19.90
N GLY A 119 13.35 -9.32 19.50
CA GLY A 119 14.37 -10.03 20.29
C GLY A 119 14.16 -11.55 20.34
N TYR A 120 13.50 -12.12 19.33
CA TYR A 120 13.11 -13.53 19.27
C TYR A 120 13.87 -14.26 18.17
N SER A 121 14.19 -15.54 18.40
CA SER A 121 14.77 -16.37 17.35
C SER A 121 13.79 -16.56 16.18
N TRP A 122 14.33 -16.86 15.00
CA TRP A 122 13.56 -17.18 13.80
C TRP A 122 12.42 -18.17 14.07
N ARG A 123 12.73 -19.27 14.77
CA ARG A 123 11.74 -20.32 15.09
C ARG A 123 10.62 -19.77 15.99
N GLN A 124 10.93 -18.93 16.97
CA GLN A 124 9.95 -18.33 17.86
C GLN A 124 9.03 -17.35 17.11
N VAL A 125 9.59 -16.50 16.25
CA VAL A 125 8.82 -15.55 15.42
C VAL A 125 7.87 -16.29 14.48
N HIS A 126 8.35 -17.30 13.76
CA HIS A 126 7.50 -18.08 12.85
C HIS A 126 6.42 -18.89 13.57
N ARG A 127 6.70 -19.36 14.79
CA ARG A 127 5.68 -20.01 15.64
C ARG A 127 4.61 -19.00 16.06
N ALA A 128 5.02 -17.83 16.56
CA ALA A 128 4.09 -16.76 16.93
C ALA A 128 3.23 -16.32 15.74
N HIS A 129 3.85 -16.12 14.57
CA HIS A 129 3.14 -15.83 13.32
C HIS A 129 2.09 -16.90 12.99
N SER A 130 2.47 -18.17 13.01
CA SER A 130 1.56 -19.28 12.69
C SER A 130 0.40 -19.36 13.69
N GLN A 131 0.66 -19.10 14.98
CA GLN A 131 -0.39 -19.06 16.02
C GLN A 131 -1.31 -17.85 15.85
N ALA A 132 -0.76 -16.68 15.51
CA ALA A 132 -1.53 -15.47 15.23
C ALA A 132 -2.52 -15.71 14.08
N LEU A 133 -2.05 -16.30 12.98
CA LEU A 133 -2.90 -16.65 11.84
C LEU A 133 -4.02 -17.62 12.24
N LYS A 134 -3.80 -18.54 13.17
CA LYS A 134 -4.88 -19.44 13.63
C LYS A 134 -6.01 -18.70 14.34
N LYS A 135 -5.66 -17.73 15.17
CA LYS A 135 -6.61 -16.92 15.97
C LYS A 135 -7.34 -15.88 15.14
N MET A 136 -6.73 -15.39 14.07
CA MET A 136 -7.33 -14.35 13.22
C MET A 136 -8.59 -14.85 12.51
N ASN A 137 -9.70 -14.14 12.65
CA ASN A 137 -10.92 -14.43 11.91
C ASN A 137 -11.02 -13.54 10.66
N ILE A 138 -11.18 -14.16 9.50
CA ILE A 138 -11.44 -13.47 8.23
C ILE A 138 -12.80 -13.97 7.76
N ASP A 139 -13.80 -13.12 7.89
CA ASP A 139 -15.18 -13.44 7.53
C ASP A 139 -15.33 -13.59 6.01
#